data_AF-A0A445G1U6-F1
#
_entry.id   AF-A0A445G1U6-F1
#
_cell.length_a   1.000
_cell.length_b   1.000
_cell.length_c   1.000
_cell.angle_alpha   90.00
_cell.angle_beta   90.00
_cell.angle_gamma   90.00
#
_symmetry.space_group_name_H-M   'P 1'
#
loop_
_entity.id
_entity.type
_entity.pdbx_description
1 polymer ?
#
loop_
_entity_poly.entity_id
_entity_poly.type
_entity_poly.pdbx_seq_one_letter_code
_entity_poly.pdbx_strand_id
1 'polypeptide(L)'
;MRDFHDLQTHLNRKSASTGSHDRISTMRSPGRTTSIRSISGMPQIVNPINLNQCIRNKSSPKLSESEMASRKALDQCLVLPILLMNCFVLLGQCARPLNTEGGEDLVTATCKHTLHFELCISTLRSVPASKTSDLKVLAEIALNLSTTYAADTLSYVHELQSNSSAANYGSNNIIYASRCLSDCAEEYSEAIENLKDSKEALADGDCDQVDTLVSAAMSDAETCEDGFKDMQSGDSDSTSPLTERNRYFSELCSNALAITKLLV
;
A
#
# COMPACT_ATOMS: atom_id res chain seq x y z
N MET A 1 0.35 14.10 11.48
CA MET A 1 1.24 13.34 12.41
C MET A 1 0.49 12.85 13.65
N ARG A 2 -0.49 13.61 14.17
CA ARG A 2 -1.37 13.14 15.27
C ARG A 2 -2.28 11.97 14.81
N ASP A 3 -2.85 12.06 13.61
CA ASP A 3 -3.76 11.03 13.05
C ASP A 3 -3.04 9.72 12.70
N PHE A 4 -1.76 9.80 12.29
CA PHE A 4 -0.90 8.62 12.11
C PHE A 4 -0.60 7.95 13.46
N HIS A 5 -0.36 8.74 14.52
CA HIS A 5 -0.13 8.20 15.85
C HIS A 5 -1.39 7.54 16.44
N ASP A 6 -2.55 8.12 16.18
CA ASP A 6 -3.85 7.58 16.61
C ASP A 6 -4.21 6.31 15.83
N LEU A 7 -3.97 6.28 14.51
CA LEU A 7 -4.09 5.06 13.69
C LEU A 7 -3.12 3.97 14.15
N GLN A 8 -1.86 4.32 14.48
CA GLN A 8 -0.89 3.39 15.03
C GLN A 8 -1.34 2.84 16.39
N THR A 9 -1.92 3.70 17.22
CA THR A 9 -2.45 3.34 18.54
C THR A 9 -3.66 2.40 18.40
N HIS A 10 -4.53 2.62 17.42
CA HIS A 10 -5.67 1.74 17.13
C HIS A 10 -5.24 0.39 16.51
N LEU A 11 -4.30 0.38 15.56
CA LEU A 11 -3.71 -0.84 15.00
C LEU A 11 -3.04 -1.69 16.12
N ASN A 12 -2.34 -1.04 17.05
CA ASN A 12 -1.73 -1.70 18.20
C ASN A 12 -2.74 -2.21 19.23
N ARG A 13 -3.93 -1.61 19.34
CA ARG A 13 -5.03 -2.12 20.20
C ARG A 13 -5.72 -3.32 19.57
N LYS A 14 -5.87 -3.36 18.25
CA LYS A 14 -6.59 -4.44 17.55
C LYS A 14 -5.81 -5.76 17.54
N SER A 15 -4.47 -5.71 17.44
CA SER A 15 -3.59 -6.89 17.56
C SER A 15 -3.64 -7.59 18.92
N ALA A 16 -4.08 -6.89 19.97
CA ALA A 16 -4.30 -7.49 21.29
C ALA A 16 -5.65 -8.21 21.45
N SER A 17 -6.57 -8.11 20.47
CA SER A 17 -7.95 -8.61 20.59
C SER A 17 -8.31 -9.83 19.73
N THR A 18 -7.45 -10.23 18.77
CA THR A 18 -7.74 -11.37 17.89
C THR A 18 -7.38 -12.69 18.57
N GLY A 19 -8.24 -13.11 19.48
CA GLY A 19 -8.18 -14.38 20.19
C GLY A 19 -9.58 -14.90 20.52
N SER A 20 -10.47 -15.04 19.52
CA SER A 20 -11.59 -15.98 19.61
C SER A 20 -12.23 -16.21 18.23
N HIS A 21 -12.32 -17.49 17.85
CA HIS A 21 -13.11 -18.02 16.73
C HIS A 21 -14.61 -17.77 16.93
N ASP A 22 -15.39 -17.60 15.84
CA ASP A 22 -16.42 -18.57 15.46
C ASP A 22 -17.05 -18.34 14.07
N ARG A 23 -17.60 -19.46 13.55
CA ARG A 23 -18.15 -19.74 12.20
C ARG A 23 -19.60 -19.25 12.02
N ILE A 24 -20.08 -19.33 10.76
CA ILE A 24 -21.46 -19.56 10.22
C ILE A 24 -21.70 -18.55 9.09
N SER A 25 -22.33 -18.80 7.94
CA SER A 25 -22.71 -19.98 7.13
C SER A 25 -23.13 -19.43 5.76
N THR A 26 -22.90 -20.22 4.71
CA THR A 26 -23.27 -19.99 3.31
C THR A 26 -24.80 -20.00 3.05
N MET A 27 -25.27 -19.12 2.15
CA MET A 27 -26.48 -19.35 1.33
C MET A 27 -26.29 -18.86 -0.12
N ARG A 28 -26.96 -19.53 -1.05
CA ARG A 28 -26.72 -19.57 -2.50
C ARG A 28 -27.99 -19.23 -3.30
N SER A 29 -27.81 -18.51 -4.42
CA SER A 29 -28.62 -18.45 -5.69
C SER A 29 -29.98 -17.71 -5.69
N PRO A 30 -30.54 -17.29 -6.88
CA PRO A 30 -30.24 -17.74 -8.26
C PRO A 30 -30.00 -16.64 -9.34
N GLY A 31 -29.41 -17.06 -10.46
CA GLY A 31 -29.02 -16.22 -11.60
C GLY A 31 -30.12 -15.81 -12.58
N ARG A 32 -29.74 -15.01 -13.57
CA ARG A 32 -30.54 -14.68 -14.75
C ARG A 32 -29.65 -14.52 -15.99
N THR A 33 -30.01 -15.27 -17.02
CA THR A 33 -29.42 -15.29 -18.37
C THR A 33 -30.16 -14.37 -19.32
N THR A 34 -29.46 -13.70 -20.24
CA THR A 34 -29.83 -13.35 -21.65
C THR A 34 -28.79 -12.37 -22.18
N SER A 35 -28.42 -12.21 -23.45
CA SER A 35 -28.43 -12.98 -24.70
C SER A 35 -27.75 -12.03 -25.72
N ILE A 36 -26.99 -12.59 -26.65
CA ILE A 36 -26.06 -11.92 -27.56
C ILE A 36 -26.78 -11.29 -28.77
N ARG A 37 -26.31 -10.13 -29.26
CA ARG A 37 -26.44 -9.77 -30.69
C ARG A 37 -25.26 -8.93 -31.20
N SER A 38 -24.65 -9.42 -32.26
CA SER A 38 -23.50 -8.89 -32.99
C SER A 38 -23.89 -7.94 -34.13
N ILE A 39 -23.03 -6.96 -34.45
CA ILE A 39 -22.78 -6.34 -35.78
C ILE A 39 -21.31 -5.82 -35.73
N SER A 40 -20.28 -6.43 -36.33
CA SER A 40 -19.88 -6.60 -37.75
C SER A 40 -19.29 -5.35 -38.44
N GLY A 41 -18.03 -5.48 -38.93
CA GLY A 41 -17.41 -4.67 -40.00
C GLY A 41 -16.11 -3.92 -39.63
N MET A 42 -14.92 -4.54 -39.64
CA MET A 42 -13.90 -4.61 -40.73
C MET A 42 -12.97 -3.35 -40.85
N PRO A 43 -11.74 -3.42 -41.41
CA PRO A 43 -10.97 -4.57 -41.89
C PRO A 43 -9.51 -4.69 -41.34
N GLN A 44 -8.96 -5.88 -41.60
CA GLN A 44 -7.61 -6.39 -41.37
C GLN A 44 -6.58 -5.79 -42.35
N ILE A 45 -5.32 -5.64 -41.90
CA ILE A 45 -4.13 -5.75 -42.76
C ILE A 45 -3.14 -6.70 -42.09
N VAL A 46 -2.63 -7.60 -42.92
CA VAL A 46 -1.98 -8.88 -42.67
C VAL A 46 -0.46 -8.75 -42.72
N ASN A 47 0.22 -9.37 -41.75
CA ASN A 47 1.41 -10.25 -41.85
C ASN A 47 2.71 -9.79 -42.58
N PRO A 48 3.82 -10.55 -42.46
CA PRO A 48 4.44 -11.14 -41.28
C PRO A 48 5.97 -10.89 -41.26
N ILE A 49 6.67 -11.11 -40.14
CA ILE A 49 8.12 -11.40 -40.19
C ILE A 49 8.40 -12.72 -39.49
N ASN A 50 9.01 -13.60 -40.28
CA ASN A 50 9.40 -14.97 -39.98
C ASN A 50 10.79 -15.00 -39.30
N LEU A 51 10.97 -16.11 -38.61
CA LEU A 51 12.04 -16.69 -37.82
C LEU A 51 13.36 -16.94 -38.58
N ASN A 52 14.42 -17.14 -37.78
CA ASN A 52 15.81 -17.56 -38.08
C ASN A 52 16.75 -16.41 -38.54
N GLN A 53 17.97 -16.26 -38.01
CA GLN A 53 18.99 -17.30 -37.84
C GLN A 53 20.14 -16.84 -36.90
N CYS A 54 20.76 -17.80 -36.21
CA CYS A 54 22.04 -17.67 -35.51
C CYS A 54 23.25 -17.55 -36.47
N ILE A 55 24.41 -17.20 -35.88
CA ILE A 55 25.82 -17.32 -36.34
C ILE A 55 26.51 -16.00 -36.73
N ARG A 56 27.46 -15.55 -35.89
CA ARG A 56 28.86 -15.43 -36.33
C ARG A 56 29.90 -15.43 -35.19
N ASN A 57 30.86 -16.32 -35.39
CA ASN A 57 32.15 -16.56 -34.74
C ASN A 57 33.10 -15.34 -34.63
N LYS A 58 33.95 -15.37 -33.60
CA LYS A 58 35.44 -15.28 -33.56
C LYS A 58 35.86 -14.63 -32.23
N SER A 59 36.91 -14.99 -31.50
CA SER A 59 38.02 -15.93 -31.65
C SER A 59 38.85 -15.82 -30.36
N SER A 60 39.29 -16.93 -29.78
CA SER A 60 40.37 -16.94 -28.76
C SER A 60 41.74 -16.72 -29.43
N PRO A 61 42.77 -16.32 -28.66
CA PRO A 61 43.87 -17.27 -28.48
C PRO A 61 44.38 -17.38 -27.03
N LYS A 62 44.94 -18.57 -26.78
CA LYS A 62 45.58 -19.10 -25.57
C LYS A 62 46.97 -18.51 -25.31
N LEU A 63 47.44 -18.58 -24.07
CA LEU A 63 48.77 -19.04 -23.59
C LEU A 63 48.85 -18.71 -22.09
N SER A 64 49.47 -19.46 -21.17
CA SER A 64 49.99 -20.82 -21.03
C SER A 64 50.48 -20.91 -19.58
N GLU A 65 50.31 -22.06 -18.94
CA GLU A 65 50.96 -22.40 -17.67
C GLU A 65 52.49 -22.48 -17.83
N SER A 66 53.23 -22.16 -16.76
CA SER A 66 54.47 -22.87 -16.43
C SER A 66 54.77 -22.77 -14.93
N GLU A 67 55.41 -23.82 -14.46
CA GLU A 67 55.33 -24.40 -13.13
C GLU A 67 56.35 -23.87 -12.10
N MET A 68 56.08 -24.26 -10.84
CA MET A 68 56.98 -24.40 -9.70
C MET A 68 58.43 -24.76 -10.03
N ALA A 69 59.37 -24.13 -9.31
CA ALA A 69 60.16 -24.76 -8.24
C ALA A 69 61.44 -23.94 -7.93
N SER A 70 61.77 -23.75 -6.65
CA SER A 70 62.99 -24.31 -6.04
C SER A 70 63.22 -23.74 -4.63
N ARG A 71 63.84 -24.57 -3.79
CA ARG A 71 63.77 -24.55 -2.32
C ARG A 71 65.00 -23.90 -1.67
N LYS A 72 64.80 -23.52 -0.40
CA LYS A 72 65.78 -23.37 0.71
C LYS A 72 66.59 -22.07 0.78
N ALA A 73 66.13 -21.16 1.64
CA ALA A 73 66.78 -20.78 2.91
C ALA A 73 66.45 -19.32 3.23
N LEU A 74 65.67 -19.09 4.30
CA LEU A 74 65.73 -17.93 5.22
C LEU A 74 64.48 -17.98 6.12
N ASP A 75 64.40 -19.04 6.91
CA ASP A 75 63.35 -19.32 7.91
C ASP A 75 63.51 -18.43 9.17
N GLN A 76 63.71 -17.13 8.95
CA GLN A 76 63.89 -16.15 10.02
C GLN A 76 63.40 -14.73 9.66
N CYS A 77 62.74 -14.55 8.50
CA CYS A 77 62.22 -13.25 8.06
C CYS A 77 60.68 -13.19 7.96
N LEU A 78 59.98 -14.31 8.18
CA LEU A 78 58.54 -14.43 7.91
C LEU A 78 57.64 -14.02 9.08
N VAL A 79 58.13 -14.02 10.32
CA VAL A 79 57.28 -13.79 11.50
C VAL A 79 56.83 -12.32 11.62
N LEU A 80 57.68 -11.38 11.17
CA LEU A 80 57.41 -9.94 11.22
C LEU A 80 56.37 -9.46 10.18
N PRO A 81 56.43 -9.86 8.89
CA PRO A 81 55.37 -9.54 7.93
C PRO A 81 54.06 -10.30 8.21
N ILE A 82 54.10 -11.49 8.82
CA ILE A 82 52.88 -12.23 9.22
C ILE A 82 52.15 -11.47 10.35
N LEU A 83 52.86 -10.89 11.32
CA LEU A 83 52.26 -10.05 12.37
C LEU A 83 51.68 -8.73 11.82
N LEU A 84 52.36 -8.10 10.86
CA LEU A 84 51.86 -6.87 10.21
C LEU A 84 50.66 -7.12 9.29
N MET A 85 50.61 -8.26 8.59
CA MET A 85 49.44 -8.69 7.81
C MET A 85 48.23 -9.00 8.71
N ASN A 86 48.44 -9.58 9.90
CA ASN A 86 47.37 -9.80 10.87
C ASN A 86 46.84 -8.50 11.51
N CYS A 87 47.68 -7.47 11.67
CA CYS A 87 47.22 -6.13 12.06
C CYS A 87 46.32 -5.49 11.00
N PHE A 88 46.64 -5.67 9.71
CA PHE A 88 45.80 -5.19 8.61
C PHE A 88 44.45 -5.92 8.52
N VAL A 89 44.43 -7.23 8.80
CA VAL A 89 43.18 -8.03 8.80
C VAL A 89 42.30 -7.70 10.02
N LEU A 90 42.87 -7.38 11.19
CA LEU A 90 42.11 -6.98 12.38
C LEU A 90 41.58 -5.54 12.30
N LEU A 91 42.33 -4.62 11.68
CA LEU A 91 41.86 -3.26 11.40
C LEU A 91 40.88 -3.21 10.21
N GLY A 92 40.94 -4.19 9.31
CA GLY A 92 40.03 -4.33 8.17
C GLY A 92 38.62 -4.82 8.52
N GLN A 93 38.38 -5.34 9.73
CA GLN A 93 37.04 -5.76 10.17
C GLN A 93 36.13 -4.61 10.61
N CYS A 94 36.66 -3.39 10.77
CA CYS A 94 35.85 -2.19 11.00
C CYS A 94 35.42 -1.48 9.72
N ALA A 95 35.98 -1.88 8.57
CA ALA A 95 35.52 -1.44 7.26
C ALA A 95 34.96 -2.66 6.52
N ARG A 96 33.80 -3.15 6.98
CA ARG A 96 32.86 -3.67 5.99
C ARG A 96 32.64 -2.50 5.03
N PRO A 97 32.91 -2.61 3.71
CA PRO A 97 32.16 -1.75 2.83
C PRO A 97 30.71 -2.03 3.23
N LEU A 98 29.97 -0.99 3.59
CA LEU A 98 28.53 -1.09 3.43
C LEU A 98 28.39 -1.32 1.93
N ASN A 99 28.39 -2.60 1.53
CA ASN A 99 27.76 -3.04 0.32
C ASN A 99 26.27 -2.78 0.59
N THR A 100 25.89 -1.51 0.61
CA THR A 100 24.71 -1.07 -0.10
C THR A 100 25.01 -1.27 -1.60
N GLU A 101 25.20 -2.52 -2.00
CA GLU A 101 24.36 -3.06 -3.06
C GLU A 101 22.99 -3.30 -2.41
N GLY A 102 22.41 -2.22 -1.91
CA GLY A 102 21.12 -2.24 -1.24
C GLY A 102 20.14 -2.25 -2.38
N GLY A 103 19.86 -3.45 -2.90
CA GLY A 103 18.66 -3.64 -3.70
C GLY A 103 17.52 -2.93 -2.96
N GLU A 104 16.87 -2.01 -3.65
CA GLU A 104 15.75 -1.27 -3.11
C GLU A 104 14.75 -2.24 -2.51
N ASP A 105 14.36 -2.03 -1.24
CA ASP A 105 13.39 -2.91 -0.60
C ASP A 105 12.03 -2.79 -1.31
N LEU A 106 11.26 -3.87 -1.32
CA LEU A 106 10.02 -3.93 -2.09
C LEU A 106 9.04 -2.82 -1.70
N VAL A 107 8.95 -2.45 -0.42
CA VAL A 107 8.07 -1.35 0.02
C VAL A 107 8.49 -0.04 -0.63
N THR A 108 9.79 0.26 -0.66
CA THR A 108 10.28 1.47 -1.33
C THR A 108 10.04 1.43 -2.83
N ALA A 109 10.32 0.31 -3.49
CA ALA A 109 10.08 0.13 -4.92
C ALA A 109 8.59 0.32 -5.26
N THR A 110 7.69 -0.29 -4.49
CA THR A 110 6.24 -0.18 -4.64
C THR A 110 5.76 1.25 -4.43
N CYS A 111 6.18 1.91 -3.34
CA CYS A 111 5.68 3.25 -3.02
C CYS A 111 6.06 4.33 -4.03
N LYS A 112 7.13 4.15 -4.81
CA LYS A 112 7.51 5.07 -5.91
C LYS A 112 6.45 5.20 -6.99
N HIS A 113 5.54 4.24 -7.11
CA HIS A 113 4.42 4.28 -8.06
C HIS A 113 3.17 4.97 -7.47
N THR A 114 3.24 5.48 -6.25
CA THR A 114 2.11 6.12 -5.56
C THR A 114 2.22 7.64 -5.59
N LEU A 115 1.08 8.33 -5.60
CA LEU A 115 1.05 9.80 -5.52
C LEU A 115 1.49 10.30 -4.15
N HIS A 116 1.19 9.55 -3.09
CA HIS A 116 1.51 9.92 -1.71
C HIS A 116 2.64 9.04 -1.16
N PHE A 117 3.83 9.17 -1.76
CA PHE A 117 5.03 8.36 -1.48
C PHE A 117 5.35 8.26 0.02
N GLU A 118 5.49 9.39 0.73
CA GLU A 118 5.86 9.38 2.15
C GLU A 118 4.78 8.74 3.03
N LEU A 119 3.51 8.94 2.68
CA LEU A 119 2.39 8.28 3.36
C LEU A 119 2.44 6.77 3.12
N CYS A 120 2.68 6.33 1.88
CA CYS A 120 2.81 4.91 1.54
C CYS A 120 3.96 4.25 2.34
N ILE A 121 5.14 4.87 2.35
CA ILE A 121 6.30 4.33 3.07
C ILE A 121 6.00 4.21 4.57
N SER A 122 5.52 5.30 5.18
CA SER A 122 5.28 5.35 6.63
C SER A 122 4.22 4.34 7.05
N THR A 123 3.10 4.24 6.32
CA THR A 123 1.98 3.36 6.65
C THR A 123 2.31 1.88 6.44
N LEU A 124 2.93 1.50 5.30
CA LEU A 124 3.30 0.11 5.05
C LEU A 124 4.39 -0.39 6.01
N ARG A 125 5.42 0.42 6.29
CA ARG A 125 6.49 0.03 7.24
C ARG A 125 6.00 -0.05 8.68
N SER A 126 4.86 0.55 8.98
CA SER A 126 4.21 0.47 10.28
C SER A 126 3.64 -0.93 10.58
N VAL A 127 3.41 -1.74 9.54
CA VAL A 127 2.92 -3.11 9.63
C VAL A 127 4.11 -4.07 9.55
N PRO A 128 4.44 -4.83 10.63
CA PRO A 128 5.62 -5.69 10.64
C PRO A 128 5.69 -6.71 9.48
N ALA A 129 4.53 -7.19 9.02
CA ALA A 129 4.43 -8.16 7.93
C ALA A 129 4.94 -7.61 6.58
N SER A 130 4.92 -6.29 6.35
CA SER A 130 5.29 -5.70 5.06
C SER A 130 6.76 -5.94 4.67
N LYS A 131 7.63 -6.18 5.64
CA LYS A 131 9.09 -6.33 5.43
C LYS A 131 9.46 -7.58 4.63
N THR A 132 8.62 -8.60 4.64
CA THR A 132 8.86 -9.89 3.95
C THR A 132 7.72 -10.26 3.03
N SER A 133 6.85 -9.30 2.73
CA SER A 133 5.65 -9.49 1.90
C SER A 133 5.98 -9.47 0.41
N ASP A 134 5.20 -10.17 -0.39
CA ASP A 134 5.14 -9.94 -1.83
C ASP A 134 4.21 -8.76 -2.16
N LEU A 135 4.14 -8.40 -3.44
CA LEU A 135 3.35 -7.26 -3.90
C LEU A 135 1.84 -7.41 -3.64
N LYS A 136 1.30 -8.64 -3.72
CA LYS A 136 -0.13 -8.91 -3.46
C LYS A 136 -0.43 -8.70 -1.98
N VAL A 137 0.45 -9.16 -1.10
CA VAL A 137 0.32 -8.93 0.34
C VAL A 137 0.48 -7.45 0.68
N LEU A 138 1.36 -6.70 -0.01
CA LEU A 138 1.45 -5.24 0.17
C LEU A 138 0.17 -4.51 -0.25
N ALA A 139 -0.48 -4.94 -1.35
CA ALA A 139 -1.78 -4.41 -1.75
C ALA A 139 -2.86 -4.71 -0.69
N GLU A 140 -2.89 -5.93 -0.16
CA GLU A 140 -3.82 -6.32 0.91
C GLU A 140 -3.59 -5.52 2.20
N ILE A 141 -2.32 -5.28 2.57
CA ILE A 141 -1.97 -4.44 3.72
C ILE A 141 -2.48 -3.01 3.50
N ALA A 142 -2.31 -2.44 2.31
CA ALA A 142 -2.79 -1.10 1.98
C ALA A 142 -4.32 -0.99 2.11
N LEU A 143 -5.07 -1.94 1.54
CA LEU A 143 -6.53 -1.99 1.68
C LEU A 143 -6.96 -2.11 3.16
N ASN A 144 -6.30 -2.98 3.94
CA ASN A 144 -6.59 -3.14 5.37
C ASN A 144 -6.34 -1.85 6.19
N LEU A 145 -5.30 -1.09 5.84
CA LEU A 145 -5.00 0.19 6.47
C LEU A 145 -6.11 1.21 6.14
N SER A 146 -6.54 1.29 4.90
CA SER A 146 -7.69 2.12 4.49
C SER A 146 -8.96 1.73 5.23
N THR A 147 -9.31 0.43 5.31
CA THR A 147 -10.51 -0.04 6.03
C THR A 147 -10.44 0.31 7.52
N THR A 148 -9.27 0.16 8.13
CA THR A 148 -9.08 0.47 9.55
C THR A 148 -9.24 1.97 9.80
N TYR A 149 -8.71 2.81 8.92
CA TYR A 149 -8.87 4.26 9.03
C TYR A 149 -10.31 4.72 8.79
N ALA A 150 -11.03 4.12 7.84
CA ALA A 150 -12.46 4.37 7.64
C ALA A 150 -13.28 4.05 8.90
N ALA A 151 -13.02 2.91 9.54
CA ALA A 151 -13.68 2.52 10.79
C ALA A 151 -13.35 3.45 11.97
N ASP A 152 -12.11 3.96 12.03
CA ASP A 152 -11.72 4.99 13.01
C ASP A 152 -12.48 6.29 12.76
N THR A 153 -12.58 6.73 11.51
CA THR A 153 -13.34 7.93 11.16
C THR A 153 -14.83 7.77 11.43
N LEU A 154 -15.43 6.62 11.15
CA LEU A 154 -16.82 6.33 11.54
C LEU A 154 -17.02 6.45 13.06
N SER A 155 -16.08 5.93 13.85
CA SER A 155 -16.12 6.06 15.31
C SER A 155 -16.06 7.53 15.74
N TYR A 156 -15.19 8.32 15.11
CA TYR A 156 -15.08 9.76 15.34
C TYR A 156 -16.36 10.52 14.94
N VAL A 157 -17.03 10.13 13.85
CA VAL A 157 -18.34 10.68 13.47
C VAL A 157 -19.37 10.44 14.57
N HIS A 158 -19.42 9.23 15.14
CA HIS A 158 -20.33 8.93 16.25
C HIS A 158 -20.00 9.71 17.54
N GLU A 159 -18.73 9.98 17.81
CA GLU A 159 -18.32 10.86 18.91
C GLU A 159 -18.82 12.30 18.69
N LEU A 160 -18.69 12.83 17.46
CA LEU A 160 -19.22 14.14 17.10
C LEU A 160 -20.74 14.20 17.22
N GLN A 161 -21.46 13.16 16.80
CA GLN A 161 -22.92 13.06 16.98
C GLN A 161 -23.30 13.10 18.47
N SER A 162 -22.56 12.38 19.30
CA SER A 162 -22.81 12.35 20.75
C SER A 162 -22.54 13.72 21.39
N ASN A 163 -21.47 14.41 20.98
CA ASN A 163 -21.06 15.69 21.55
C ASN A 163 -21.82 16.90 20.97
N SER A 164 -22.34 16.82 19.75
CA SER A 164 -23.13 17.90 19.13
C SER A 164 -24.45 18.15 19.88
N SER A 165 -24.96 17.15 20.59
CA SER A 165 -26.07 17.32 21.54
C SER A 165 -25.73 18.18 22.78
N ALA A 166 -24.43 18.44 23.03
CA ALA A 166 -23.92 19.24 24.14
C ALA A 166 -23.36 20.62 23.73
N ALA A 167 -23.30 20.93 22.43
CA ALA A 167 -22.67 22.15 21.92
C ALA A 167 -23.68 23.31 21.72
N ASN A 168 -23.30 24.51 22.19
CA ASN A 168 -24.08 25.76 22.07
C ASN A 168 -23.99 26.38 20.65
N TYR A 169 -24.39 25.65 19.60
CA TYR A 169 -24.64 26.31 18.30
C TYR A 169 -26.06 26.93 18.28
N GLY A 170 -26.30 27.92 17.43
CA GLY A 170 -27.68 28.37 17.16
C GLY A 170 -28.50 27.21 16.61
N SER A 171 -29.77 27.05 17.06
CA SER A 171 -30.56 25.82 16.85
C SER A 171 -30.61 25.28 15.41
N ASN A 172 -30.57 26.13 14.38
CA ASN A 172 -30.60 25.69 12.98
C ASN A 172 -29.27 25.08 12.51
N ASN A 173 -28.14 25.56 13.02
CA ASN A 173 -26.81 25.04 12.68
C ASN A 173 -26.56 23.68 13.37
N ILE A 174 -27.07 23.48 14.60
CA ILE A 174 -27.07 22.17 15.28
C ILE A 174 -27.77 21.10 14.43
N ILE A 175 -28.99 21.41 13.94
CA ILE A 175 -29.80 20.45 13.18
C ILE A 175 -29.11 20.09 11.87
N TYR A 176 -28.55 21.08 11.16
CA TYR A 176 -27.84 20.83 9.90
C TYR A 176 -26.58 19.98 10.15
N ALA A 177 -25.72 20.38 11.09
CA ALA A 177 -24.52 19.60 11.45
C ALA A 177 -24.86 18.16 11.88
N SER A 178 -25.95 17.96 12.63
CA SER A 178 -26.42 16.62 13.01
C SER A 178 -26.84 15.76 11.82
N ARG A 179 -27.43 16.36 10.77
CA ARG A 179 -27.80 15.64 9.54
C ARG A 179 -26.56 15.27 8.75
N CYS A 180 -25.66 16.22 8.51
CA CYS A 180 -24.40 15.96 7.80
C CYS A 180 -23.58 14.86 8.49
N LEU A 181 -23.53 14.86 9.83
CA LEU A 181 -22.88 13.79 10.58
C LEU A 181 -23.60 12.44 10.47
N SER A 182 -24.93 12.42 10.30
CA SER A 182 -25.68 11.18 10.03
C SER A 182 -25.34 10.64 8.65
N ASP A 183 -25.38 11.51 7.64
CA ASP A 183 -25.04 11.16 6.26
C ASP A 183 -23.59 10.64 6.20
N CYS A 184 -22.64 11.33 6.82
CA CYS A 184 -21.25 10.84 6.93
C CYS A 184 -21.12 9.47 7.60
N ALA A 185 -21.97 9.12 8.57
CA ALA A 185 -21.91 7.81 9.19
C ALA A 185 -22.38 6.70 8.23
N GLU A 186 -23.37 6.99 7.38
CA GLU A 186 -23.83 6.11 6.31
C GLU A 186 -22.74 5.96 5.23
N GLU A 187 -22.20 7.07 4.72
CA GLU A 187 -21.12 7.08 3.73
C GLU A 187 -19.89 6.30 4.20
N TYR A 188 -19.42 6.51 5.44
CA TYR A 188 -18.28 5.74 5.96
C TYR A 188 -18.60 4.27 6.21
N SER A 189 -19.87 3.91 6.47
CA SER A 189 -20.29 2.52 6.55
C SER A 189 -20.23 1.84 5.18
N GLU A 190 -20.68 2.52 4.13
CA GLU A 190 -20.57 2.05 2.73
C GLU A 190 -19.11 1.96 2.28
N ALA A 191 -18.28 2.95 2.59
CA ALA A 191 -16.84 2.93 2.29
C ALA A 191 -16.13 1.72 2.92
N ILE A 192 -16.52 1.33 4.14
CA ILE A 192 -15.98 0.14 4.81
C ILE A 192 -16.39 -1.14 4.09
N GLU A 193 -17.64 -1.27 3.68
CA GLU A 193 -18.14 -2.43 2.92
C GLU A 193 -17.43 -2.51 1.56
N ASN A 194 -17.38 -1.41 0.81
CA ASN A 194 -16.64 -1.29 -0.45
C ASN A 194 -15.18 -1.74 -0.30
N LEU A 195 -14.49 -1.33 0.77
CA LEU A 195 -13.11 -1.75 1.02
C LEU A 195 -12.99 -3.23 1.42
N LYS A 196 -13.96 -3.82 2.13
CA LYS A 196 -13.96 -5.26 2.41
C LYS A 196 -14.13 -6.05 1.11
N ASP A 197 -15.09 -5.67 0.28
CA ASP A 197 -15.37 -6.32 -1.00
C ASP A 197 -14.17 -6.18 -1.95
N SER A 198 -13.46 -5.04 -1.89
CA SER A 198 -12.23 -4.86 -2.67
C SER A 198 -11.14 -5.86 -2.28
N LYS A 199 -11.07 -6.27 -1.00
CA LYS A 199 -10.11 -7.31 -0.60
C LYS A 199 -10.50 -8.69 -1.12
N GLU A 200 -11.79 -8.97 -1.20
CA GLU A 200 -12.29 -10.21 -1.81
C GLU A 200 -11.96 -10.24 -3.31
N ALA A 201 -12.22 -9.13 -4.02
CA ALA A 201 -11.83 -8.96 -5.42
C ALA A 201 -10.30 -9.12 -5.62
N LEU A 202 -9.48 -8.53 -4.75
CA LEU A 202 -8.02 -8.70 -4.78
C LEU A 202 -7.61 -10.17 -4.58
N ALA A 203 -8.30 -10.90 -3.69
CA ALA A 203 -8.04 -12.32 -3.47
C ALA A 203 -8.28 -13.13 -4.75
N ASP A 204 -9.36 -12.81 -5.46
CA ASP A 204 -9.76 -13.41 -6.75
C ASP A 204 -8.94 -12.92 -7.95
N GLY A 205 -8.14 -11.86 -7.77
CA GLY A 205 -7.30 -11.26 -8.82
C GLY A 205 -8.05 -10.28 -9.72
N ASP A 206 -9.26 -9.88 -9.35
CA ASP A 206 -10.08 -8.93 -10.09
C ASP A 206 -9.70 -7.48 -9.76
N CYS A 207 -8.61 -7.01 -10.36
CA CYS A 207 -8.05 -5.69 -10.10
C CYS A 207 -8.94 -4.54 -10.62
N ASP A 208 -9.79 -4.78 -11.61
CA ASP A 208 -10.76 -3.80 -12.12
C ASP A 208 -11.90 -3.59 -11.10
N GLN A 209 -12.35 -4.67 -10.46
CA GLN A 209 -13.32 -4.59 -9.38
C GLN A 209 -12.72 -3.93 -8.13
N VAL A 210 -11.43 -4.14 -7.83
CA VAL A 210 -10.72 -3.38 -6.78
C VAL A 210 -10.73 -1.88 -7.11
N ASP A 211 -10.38 -1.51 -8.35
CA ASP A 211 -10.34 -0.10 -8.76
C ASP A 211 -11.70 0.58 -8.59
N THR A 212 -12.76 -0.12 -9.01
CA THR A 212 -14.14 0.35 -8.87
C THR A 212 -14.54 0.55 -7.40
N LEU A 213 -14.31 -0.45 -6.55
CA LEU A 213 -14.76 -0.44 -5.15
C LEU A 213 -13.98 0.56 -4.30
N VAL A 214 -12.66 0.67 -4.49
CA VAL A 214 -11.86 1.65 -3.74
C VAL A 214 -12.18 3.07 -4.21
N SER A 215 -12.47 3.28 -5.51
CA SER A 215 -12.93 4.59 -6.01
C SER A 215 -14.31 4.96 -5.48
N ALA A 216 -15.22 3.99 -5.31
CA ALA A 216 -16.49 4.20 -4.62
C ALA A 216 -16.26 4.64 -3.17
N ALA A 217 -15.43 3.93 -2.41
CA ALA A 217 -15.09 4.32 -1.04
C ALA A 217 -14.53 5.76 -0.94
N MET A 218 -13.68 6.18 -1.89
CA MET A 218 -13.18 7.56 -1.95
C MET A 218 -14.30 8.57 -2.24
N SER A 219 -15.26 8.20 -3.08
CA SER A 219 -16.43 9.04 -3.39
C SER A 219 -17.35 9.18 -2.18
N ASP A 220 -17.52 8.14 -1.38
CA ASP A 220 -18.32 8.18 -0.14
C ASP A 220 -17.73 9.21 0.85
N ALA A 221 -16.40 9.24 0.99
CA ALA A 221 -15.72 10.24 1.82
C ALA A 221 -15.83 11.67 1.26
N GLU A 222 -15.84 11.83 -0.06
CA GLU A 222 -16.10 13.12 -0.72
C GLU A 222 -17.55 13.59 -0.50
N THR A 223 -18.53 12.70 -0.63
CA THR A 223 -19.95 12.99 -0.33
C THR A 223 -20.12 13.47 1.11
N CYS A 224 -19.46 12.81 2.07
CA CYS A 224 -19.43 13.24 3.46
C CYS A 224 -18.87 14.67 3.63
N GLU A 225 -17.75 15.00 2.97
CA GLU A 225 -17.17 16.35 3.01
C GLU A 225 -18.11 17.39 2.39
N ASP A 226 -18.70 17.05 1.25
CA ASP A 226 -19.58 17.91 0.47
C ASP A 226 -20.86 18.25 1.22
N GLY A 227 -21.34 17.33 2.08
CA GLY A 227 -22.45 17.55 2.98
C GLY A 227 -22.28 18.75 3.93
N PHE A 228 -21.05 19.23 4.17
CA PHE A 228 -20.80 20.42 5.01
C PHE A 228 -20.68 21.73 4.21
N LYS A 229 -20.65 21.67 2.87
CA LYS A 229 -20.46 22.87 2.03
C LYS A 229 -21.62 23.84 2.09
N ASP A 230 -22.87 23.37 2.24
CA ASP A 230 -24.01 24.30 2.31
C ASP A 230 -24.10 25.04 3.66
N MET A 231 -23.40 24.57 4.70
CA MET A 231 -23.30 25.27 5.99
C MET A 231 -22.49 26.57 5.91
N GLN A 232 -21.66 26.72 4.88
CA GLN A 232 -20.76 27.87 4.68
C GLN A 232 -21.48 29.11 4.09
N SER A 233 -22.79 29.03 3.83
CA SER A 233 -23.57 30.11 3.22
C SER A 233 -23.98 31.25 4.18
N GLY A 234 -23.45 31.25 5.41
CA GLY A 234 -23.51 32.37 6.36
C GLY A 234 -22.12 32.69 6.92
N ASP A 235 -21.97 33.84 7.59
CA ASP A 235 -20.74 34.49 8.11
C ASP A 235 -19.89 33.65 9.12
N SER A 236 -19.97 32.33 9.08
CA SER A 236 -19.24 31.39 9.90
C SER A 236 -18.25 30.60 9.05
N ASP A 237 -16.98 30.66 9.46
CA ASP A 237 -15.84 29.84 9.05
C ASP A 237 -16.02 28.36 9.45
N SER A 238 -17.17 27.78 9.09
CA SER A 238 -17.55 26.43 9.49
C SER A 238 -17.01 25.42 8.49
N THR A 239 -15.71 25.15 8.60
CA THR A 239 -15.07 24.04 7.89
C THR A 239 -15.59 22.71 8.44
N SER A 240 -15.73 21.70 7.57
CA SER A 240 -16.12 20.33 7.98
C SER A 240 -15.20 19.84 9.11
N PRO A 241 -15.75 19.24 10.19
CA PRO A 241 -14.94 18.65 11.24
C PRO A 241 -14.19 17.38 10.78
N LEU A 242 -14.43 16.94 9.54
CA LEU A 242 -13.89 15.72 8.94
C LEU A 242 -12.90 15.99 7.80
N THR A 243 -12.68 17.24 7.38
CA THR A 243 -11.85 17.59 6.20
C THR A 243 -10.50 16.86 6.18
N GLU A 244 -9.74 16.91 7.27
CA GLU A 244 -8.42 16.26 7.34
C GLU A 244 -8.51 14.74 7.34
N ARG A 245 -9.56 14.17 7.95
CA ARG A 245 -9.81 12.72 7.96
C ARG A 245 -10.20 12.23 6.57
N ASN A 246 -11.13 12.93 5.91
CA ASN A 246 -11.55 12.65 4.54
C ASN A 246 -10.36 12.70 3.58
N ARG A 247 -9.52 13.73 3.67
CA ARG A 247 -8.28 13.85 2.88
C ARG A 247 -7.36 12.67 3.12
N TYR A 248 -7.01 12.39 4.37
CA TYR A 248 -6.05 11.34 4.71
C TYR A 248 -6.55 9.95 4.28
N PHE A 249 -7.85 9.67 4.44
CA PHE A 249 -8.48 8.46 3.96
C PHE A 249 -8.35 8.31 2.43
N SER A 250 -8.66 9.37 1.67
CA SER A 250 -8.50 9.37 0.21
C SER A 250 -7.05 9.16 -0.23
N GLU A 251 -6.07 9.72 0.50
CA GLU A 251 -4.65 9.50 0.22
C GLU A 251 -4.23 8.03 0.46
N LEU A 252 -4.77 7.37 1.50
CA LEU A 252 -4.56 5.93 1.73
C LEU A 252 -5.17 5.08 0.60
N CYS A 253 -6.42 5.35 0.22
CA CYS A 253 -7.11 4.66 -0.87
C CYS A 253 -6.40 4.85 -2.22
N SER A 254 -5.94 6.07 -2.52
CA SER A 254 -5.13 6.36 -3.71
C SER A 254 -3.85 5.53 -3.77
N ASN A 255 -3.14 5.42 -2.63
CA ASN A 255 -1.98 4.55 -2.54
C ASN A 255 -2.35 3.06 -2.75
N ALA A 256 -3.45 2.59 -2.15
CA ALA A 256 -3.90 1.19 -2.32
C ALA A 256 -4.24 0.86 -3.79
N LEU A 257 -4.89 1.78 -4.51
CA LEU A 257 -5.15 1.67 -5.95
C LEU A 257 -3.84 1.57 -6.75
N ALA A 258 -2.90 2.47 -6.48
CA ALA A 258 -1.63 2.51 -7.18
C ALA A 258 -0.83 1.21 -6.96
N ILE A 259 -0.84 0.66 -5.74
CA ILE A 259 -0.17 -0.61 -5.43
C ILE A 259 -0.86 -1.78 -6.13
N THR A 260 -2.20 -1.82 -6.13
CA THR A 260 -2.98 -2.88 -6.80
C THR A 260 -2.70 -2.89 -8.31
N LYS A 261 -2.58 -1.72 -8.93
CA LYS A 261 -2.28 -1.58 -10.37
C LYS A 261 -0.91 -2.14 -10.78
N LEU A 262 -0.03 -2.44 -9.83
CA LEU A 262 1.25 -3.10 -10.11
C LEU A 262 1.13 -4.63 -10.25
N LEU A 263 -0.05 -5.20 -9.97
CA LEU A 263 -0.31 -6.64 -10.07
C LEU A 263 -0.72 -7.11 -11.48
N VAL A 264 -1.00 -6.17 -12.39
CA VAL A 264 -1.52 -6.42 -13.74
C VAL A 264 -0.52 -6.05 -14.84
#